data_AF-A0A6S7JHQ3-F1
#
_entry.id   AF-A0A6S7JHQ3-F1
#
_cell.length_a   1.000
_cell.length_b   1.000
_cell.length_c   1.000
_cell.angle_alpha   90.00
_cell.angle_beta   90.00
_cell.angle_gamma   90.00
#
_symmetry.space_group_name_H-M   'P 1'
#
loop_
_entity.id
_entity.type
_entity.pdbx_description
1 polymer ?
#
loop_
_entity_poly.entity_id
_entity_poly.type
_entity_poly.pdbx_seq_one_letter_code
_entity_poly.pdbx_strand_id
1 'polypeptide(L)'
;MAKWGEGDPRWIVEEREDAKNVNNWHWTEKNATPWSKRRLKELFTKMKMNFEGGECEITEVTKLEGEATANNRKAKLIFFYEWEMSMDWNGSLTDGDDIIKGKIKIPNLSEENEPEDITIEISTNKDNDESYKLKQLLIKHGTSLIRDTVAKYIKELRE
;
A
#
# COMPACT_ATOMS: atom_id res chain seq x y z
N MET A 1 -46.96 -20.22 34.51
CA MET A 1 -46.11 -19.57 35.54
C MET A 1 -44.95 -20.52 35.82
N ALA A 2 -43.71 -20.11 35.52
CA ALA A 2 -42.53 -20.93 35.78
C ALA A 2 -42.22 -20.92 37.29
N LYS A 3 -41.83 -22.07 37.85
CA LYS A 3 -41.51 -22.23 39.26
C LYS A 3 -40.13 -21.64 39.58
N TRP A 4 -40.05 -20.88 40.66
CA TRP A 4 -38.80 -20.29 41.16
C TRP A 4 -37.82 -21.39 41.59
N GLY A 5 -36.68 -21.50 40.92
CA GLY A 5 -35.58 -22.42 41.30
C GLY A 5 -35.26 -23.54 40.31
N GLU A 6 -36.04 -23.73 39.24
CA GLU A 6 -35.69 -24.63 38.14
C GLU A 6 -35.29 -23.79 36.92
N GLY A 7 -33.98 -23.62 36.69
CA GLY A 7 -33.46 -22.99 35.48
C GLY A 7 -33.86 -23.84 34.26
N ASP A 8 -34.64 -23.25 33.36
CA ASP A 8 -35.09 -23.92 32.13
C ASP A 8 -33.86 -24.33 31.30
N PRO A 9 -33.68 -25.61 30.92
CA PRO A 9 -32.48 -26.07 30.22
C PRO A 9 -32.31 -25.46 28.82
N ARG A 10 -33.32 -24.75 28.31
CA ARG A 10 -33.20 -23.91 27.09
C ARG A 10 -32.38 -22.64 27.31
N TRP A 11 -32.10 -22.28 28.56
CA TRP A 11 -31.39 -21.05 28.95
C TRP A 11 -30.01 -21.32 29.58
N ILE A 12 -29.46 -22.51 29.35
CA ILE A 12 -28.05 -22.76 29.65
C ILE A 12 -27.22 -22.03 28.60
N VAL A 13 -26.72 -20.84 28.96
CA VAL A 13 -25.59 -20.22 28.26
C VAL A 13 -24.35 -20.95 28.73
N GLU A 14 -24.15 -22.16 28.20
CA GLU A 14 -22.84 -22.82 28.27
C GLU A 14 -21.86 -21.98 27.45
N GLU A 15 -20.81 -21.48 28.10
CA GLU A 15 -19.62 -20.98 27.40
C GLU A 15 -19.03 -22.14 26.61
N ARG A 16 -19.33 -22.18 25.30
CA ARG A 16 -18.74 -23.16 24.39
C ARG A 16 -17.25 -22.89 24.27
N GLU A 17 -16.43 -23.91 24.54
CA GLU A 17 -14.97 -23.88 24.33
C GLU A 17 -14.58 -23.63 22.85
N ASP A 18 -15.48 -23.92 21.91
CA ASP A 18 -15.36 -23.61 20.48
C ASP A 18 -15.83 -22.17 20.20
N ALA A 19 -15.07 -21.16 20.62
CA ALA A 19 -15.23 -19.74 20.26
C ALA A 19 -15.05 -19.50 18.75
N LYS A 20 -15.83 -20.21 17.93
CA LYS A 20 -15.79 -20.21 16.48
C LYS A 20 -16.70 -19.09 16.02
N ASN A 21 -16.12 -18.12 15.31
CA ASN A 21 -16.88 -17.02 14.71
C ASN A 21 -17.76 -17.55 13.56
N VAL A 22 -18.90 -18.13 13.92
CA VAL A 22 -19.85 -18.70 12.97
C VAL A 22 -20.38 -17.56 12.08
N ASN A 23 -20.23 -17.70 10.77
CA ASN A 23 -20.66 -16.71 9.75
C ASN A 23 -19.99 -15.32 9.81
N ASN A 24 -18.82 -15.14 10.45
CA ASN A 24 -18.16 -13.83 10.61
C ASN A 24 -19.09 -12.73 11.17
N TRP A 25 -19.96 -13.10 12.12
CA TRP A 25 -20.88 -12.17 12.77
C TRP A 25 -20.21 -11.34 13.86
N HIS A 26 -19.15 -11.87 14.48
CA HIS A 26 -18.32 -11.15 15.45
C HIS A 26 -17.17 -10.42 14.74
N TRP A 27 -16.85 -9.22 15.24
CA TRP A 27 -15.74 -8.40 14.75
C TRP A 27 -14.45 -9.21 14.74
N THR A 28 -13.81 -9.30 13.58
CA THR A 28 -12.48 -9.88 13.45
C THR A 28 -11.61 -8.88 12.70
N GLU A 29 -10.60 -8.39 13.41
CA GLU A 29 -9.57 -7.52 12.87
C GLU A 29 -8.34 -8.37 12.58
N LYS A 30 -7.80 -8.23 11.36
CA LYS A 30 -6.52 -8.80 10.99
C LYS A 30 -5.55 -7.68 10.69
N ASN A 31 -4.41 -7.72 11.36
CA ASN A 31 -3.32 -6.81 11.08
C ASN A 31 -2.67 -7.18 9.73
N ALA A 32 -2.84 -6.34 8.72
CA ALA A 32 -2.25 -6.48 7.40
C ALA A 32 -0.95 -5.67 7.24
N THR A 33 -0.54 -4.92 8.26
CA THR A 33 0.66 -4.07 8.25
C THR A 33 1.93 -4.83 7.88
N PRO A 34 2.26 -6.00 8.48
CA PRO A 34 3.51 -6.70 8.15
C PRO A 34 3.53 -7.20 6.70
N TRP A 35 2.38 -7.71 6.22
CA TRP A 35 2.23 -8.17 4.85
C TRP A 35 2.38 -7.00 3.86
N SER A 36 1.71 -5.89 4.14
CA SER A 36 1.72 -4.69 3.31
C SER A 36 3.11 -4.07 3.21
N LYS A 37 3.83 -3.96 4.34
CA LYS A 37 5.21 -3.45 4.35
C LYS A 37 6.13 -4.28 3.49
N ARG A 38 6.04 -5.61 3.57
CA ARG A 38 6.83 -6.51 2.72
C ARG A 38 6.43 -6.35 1.25
N ARG A 39 5.12 -6.35 0.97
CA ARG A 39 4.61 -6.34 -0.39
C ARG A 39 4.93 -5.05 -1.14
N LEU A 40 4.73 -3.90 -0.50
CA LEU A 40 5.10 -2.59 -1.05
C LEU A 40 6.60 -2.54 -1.38
N LYS A 41 7.46 -2.99 -0.46
CA LYS A 41 8.91 -3.09 -0.73
C LYS A 41 9.21 -3.96 -1.95
N GLU A 42 8.60 -5.14 -2.05
CA GLU A 42 8.81 -6.03 -3.19
C GLU A 42 8.34 -5.45 -4.53
N LEU A 43 7.20 -4.74 -4.54
CA LEU A 43 6.63 -4.14 -5.74
C LEU A 43 7.51 -2.97 -6.23
N PHE A 44 7.92 -2.09 -5.34
CA PHE A 44 8.67 -0.89 -5.70
C PHE A 44 10.16 -1.17 -5.98
N THR A 45 10.84 -2.04 -5.23
CA THR A 45 12.26 -2.36 -5.50
C THR A 45 12.47 -3.10 -6.83
N LYS A 46 11.44 -3.72 -7.41
CA LYS A 46 11.51 -4.38 -8.73
C LYS A 46 11.12 -3.46 -9.88
N MET A 47 10.82 -2.19 -9.61
CA MET A 47 10.23 -1.30 -10.57
C MET A 47 11.30 -0.65 -11.45
N LYS A 48 11.27 -1.00 -12.73
CA LYS A 48 12.04 -0.38 -13.81
C LYS A 48 11.09 0.36 -14.73
N MET A 49 11.41 1.60 -15.03
CA MET A 49 10.62 2.51 -15.85
C MET A 49 11.49 2.94 -17.03
N ASN A 50 11.24 2.35 -18.19
CA ASN A 50 11.89 2.72 -19.43
C ASN A 50 10.93 3.63 -20.22
N PHE A 51 11.42 4.79 -20.66
CA PHE A 51 10.65 5.74 -21.44
C PHE A 51 11.48 6.27 -22.61
N GLU A 52 10.82 6.89 -23.59
CA GLU A 52 11.50 7.45 -24.75
C GLU A 52 12.38 8.63 -24.30
N GLY A 53 13.70 8.44 -24.31
CA GLY A 53 14.69 9.44 -23.88
C GLY A 53 15.38 9.15 -22.54
N GLY A 54 15.03 8.07 -21.82
CA GLY A 54 15.77 7.66 -20.62
C GLY A 54 15.22 6.42 -19.91
N GLU A 55 15.95 5.97 -18.91
CA GLU A 55 15.55 4.88 -18.02
C GLU A 55 15.64 5.32 -16.56
N CYS A 56 14.72 4.81 -15.73
CA CYS A 56 14.73 5.00 -14.28
C CYS A 56 14.46 3.68 -13.57
N GLU A 57 15.17 3.45 -12.47
CA GLU A 57 14.98 2.31 -11.59
C GLU A 57 14.84 2.79 -10.14
N ILE A 58 13.91 2.21 -9.41
CA ILE A 58 13.80 2.43 -7.96
C ILE A 58 14.84 1.54 -7.26
N THR A 59 15.79 2.15 -6.56
CA THR A 59 16.87 1.42 -5.88
C THR A 59 16.40 0.80 -4.57
N GLU A 60 15.70 1.58 -3.76
CA GLU A 60 15.29 1.15 -2.43
C GLU A 60 14.12 1.99 -1.89
N VAL A 61 13.36 1.39 -0.98
CA VAL A 61 12.33 2.08 -0.19
C VAL A 61 12.97 2.50 1.13
N THR A 62 13.36 3.78 1.24
CA THR A 62 14.04 4.31 2.43
C THR A 62 13.10 4.54 3.60
N LYS A 63 11.85 4.92 3.34
CA LYS A 63 10.84 5.16 4.38
C LYS A 63 9.54 4.47 4.01
N LEU A 64 8.96 3.74 4.96
CA LEU A 64 7.64 3.13 4.82
C LEU A 64 6.95 3.10 6.19
N GLU A 65 6.24 4.19 6.48
CA GLU A 65 5.50 4.40 7.71
C GLU A 65 4.01 4.33 7.42
N GLY A 66 3.24 3.84 8.40
CA GLY A 66 1.84 3.56 8.20
C GLY A 66 1.40 2.19 8.68
N GLU A 67 0.12 1.94 8.52
CA GLU A 67 -0.58 0.76 8.98
C GLU A 67 -1.63 0.29 7.96
N ALA A 68 -1.95 -0.99 8.01
CA ALA A 68 -3.05 -1.56 7.27
C ALA A 68 -3.79 -2.59 8.13
N THR A 69 -5.11 -2.48 8.18
CA THR A 69 -5.99 -3.43 8.86
C THR A 69 -7.09 -3.90 7.94
N ALA A 70 -7.40 -5.19 8.05
CA ALA A 70 -8.51 -5.82 7.33
C ALA A 70 -9.57 -6.24 8.36
N ASN A 71 -10.77 -5.70 8.19
CA ASN A 71 -11.90 -5.90 9.09
C ASN A 71 -13.02 -6.64 8.36
N ASN A 72 -13.55 -7.70 8.97
CA ASN A 72 -14.75 -8.37 8.45
C ASN A 72 -15.97 -8.03 9.30
N ARG A 73 -16.98 -7.41 8.67
CA ARG A 73 -18.27 -7.11 9.29
C ARG A 73 -19.40 -7.50 8.36
N LYS A 74 -20.30 -8.39 8.82
CA LYS A 74 -21.49 -8.83 8.05
C LYS A 74 -21.12 -9.32 6.63
N ALA A 75 -20.06 -10.13 6.52
CA ALA A 75 -19.51 -10.62 5.25
C ALA A 75 -18.99 -9.54 4.28
N LYS A 76 -18.82 -8.29 4.74
CA LYS A 76 -18.11 -7.24 4.00
C LYS A 76 -16.70 -7.10 4.58
N LEU A 77 -15.70 -7.21 3.71
CA LEU A 77 -14.32 -6.87 4.04
C LEU A 77 -14.16 -5.35 3.90
N ILE A 78 -13.67 -4.72 4.95
CA ILE A 78 -13.36 -3.30 5.02
C ILE A 78 -11.87 -3.21 5.28
N PHE A 79 -11.16 -2.50 4.43
CA PHE A 79 -9.72 -2.29 4.57
C PHE A 79 -9.49 -0.84 4.93
N PHE A 80 -8.70 -0.62 5.97
CA PHE A 80 -8.16 0.68 6.31
C PHE A 80 -6.67 0.60 6.09
N TYR A 81 -6.10 1.54 5.35
CA TYR A 81 -4.67 1.59 5.15
C TYR A 81 -4.22 3.03 5.01
N GLU A 82 -3.16 3.39 5.69
CA GLU A 82 -2.53 4.69 5.56
C GLU A 82 -1.04 4.47 5.43
N TRP A 83 -0.43 5.02 4.39
CA TRP A 83 0.98 4.87 4.10
C TRP A 83 1.60 6.20 3.70
N GLU A 84 2.71 6.51 4.37
CA GLU A 84 3.68 7.50 3.93
C GLU A 84 4.95 6.75 3.52
N MET A 85 5.38 6.93 2.27
CA MET A 85 6.57 6.26 1.77
C MET A 85 7.52 7.18 1.02
N SER A 86 8.81 6.91 1.19
CA SER A 86 9.90 7.56 0.46
C SER A 86 10.81 6.50 -0.13
N MET A 87 11.25 6.74 -1.36
CA MET A 87 12.04 5.82 -2.16
C MET A 87 13.18 6.58 -2.82
N ASP A 88 14.31 5.91 -2.99
CA ASP A 88 15.42 6.41 -3.79
C ASP A 88 15.36 5.79 -5.18
N TRP A 89 15.68 6.58 -6.19
CA TRP A 89 15.69 6.16 -7.59
C TRP A 89 16.98 6.60 -8.26
N ASN A 90 17.39 5.81 -9.25
CA ASN A 90 18.47 6.12 -10.16
C ASN A 90 17.91 6.19 -11.59
N GLY A 91 18.55 6.92 -12.48
CA GLY A 91 18.21 6.91 -13.88
C GLY A 91 19.25 7.59 -14.75
N SER A 92 19.17 7.34 -16.04
CA SER A 92 20.05 7.88 -17.08
C SER A 92 19.22 8.34 -18.26
N LEU A 93 19.72 9.35 -18.98
CA LEU A 93 19.16 9.76 -20.27
C LEU A 93 19.76 8.90 -21.38
N THR A 94 19.02 8.65 -22.45
CA THR A 94 19.55 7.84 -23.57
C THR A 94 20.76 8.50 -24.25
N ASP A 95 20.85 9.83 -24.19
CA ASP A 95 21.94 10.62 -24.77
C ASP A 95 23.09 10.93 -23.79
N GLY A 96 23.02 10.46 -22.54
CA GLY A 96 23.99 10.80 -21.48
C GLY A 96 24.41 9.60 -20.64
N ASP A 97 25.69 9.50 -20.31
CA ASP A 97 26.25 8.42 -19.49
C ASP A 97 26.10 8.68 -17.96
N ASP A 98 25.64 9.88 -17.58
CA ASP A 98 25.53 10.27 -16.19
C ASP A 98 24.32 9.63 -15.48
N ILE A 99 24.60 8.89 -14.41
CA ILE A 99 23.58 8.34 -13.52
C ILE A 99 23.10 9.44 -12.58
N ILE A 100 21.87 9.89 -12.80
CA ILE A 100 21.16 10.82 -11.94
C ILE A 100 20.47 10.06 -10.82
N LYS A 101 20.56 10.58 -9.60
CA LYS A 101 19.90 10.03 -8.42
C LYS A 101 18.89 11.01 -7.87
N GLY A 102 17.82 10.48 -7.30
CA GLY A 102 16.78 11.30 -6.70
C GLY A 102 15.96 10.52 -5.68
N LYS A 103 14.92 11.19 -5.18
CA LYS A 103 13.94 10.61 -4.27
C LYS A 103 12.52 10.78 -4.81
N ILE A 104 11.68 9.79 -4.53
CA ILE A 104 10.24 9.82 -4.77
C ILE A 104 9.56 9.75 -3.40
N LYS A 105 8.59 10.62 -3.13
CA LYS A 105 7.76 10.58 -1.93
C LYS A 105 6.30 10.45 -2.29
N ILE A 106 5.59 9.64 -1.52
CA ILE A 106 4.15 9.42 -1.60
C ILE A 106 3.60 9.63 -0.18
N PRO A 107 3.08 10.83 0.13
CA PRO A 107 2.65 11.16 1.48
C PRO A 107 1.20 10.78 1.80
N ASN A 108 0.36 10.59 0.78
CA ASN A 108 -1.10 10.45 0.92
C ASN A 108 -1.63 9.14 0.33
N LEU A 109 -0.96 8.02 0.58
CA LEU A 109 -1.48 6.72 0.16
C LEU A 109 -2.45 6.19 1.23
N SER A 110 -3.74 6.47 1.07
CA SER A 110 -4.79 5.98 1.97
C SER A 110 -6.00 5.38 1.26
N GLU A 111 -6.92 4.75 1.99
CA GLU A 111 -8.20 4.27 1.45
C GLU A 111 -9.15 5.39 1.00
N GLU A 112 -8.93 6.62 1.48
CA GLU A 112 -9.71 7.79 1.08
C GLU A 112 -9.27 8.34 -0.29
N ASN A 113 -8.06 7.99 -0.73
CA ASN A 113 -7.50 8.43 -1.99
C ASN A 113 -7.61 7.32 -3.05
N GLU A 114 -8.18 7.66 -4.21
CA GLU A 114 -8.09 6.78 -5.38
C GLU A 114 -6.64 6.72 -5.87
N PRO A 115 -6.21 5.59 -6.47
CA PRO A 115 -4.85 5.44 -6.96
C PRO A 115 -4.44 6.52 -7.97
N GLU A 116 -5.42 7.13 -8.65
CA GLU A 116 -5.23 8.23 -9.60
C GLU A 116 -5.01 9.59 -8.93
N ASP A 117 -5.47 9.78 -7.69
CA ASP A 117 -5.37 11.04 -6.92
C ASP A 117 -4.18 11.08 -5.96
N ILE A 118 -3.36 10.03 -5.96
CA ILE A 118 -2.16 9.99 -5.14
C ILE A 118 -1.17 11.05 -5.59
N THR A 119 -0.66 11.79 -4.61
CA THR A 119 0.39 12.79 -4.79
C THR A 119 1.73 12.08 -4.86
N ILE A 120 2.48 12.33 -5.94
CA ILE A 120 3.80 11.76 -6.16
C ILE A 120 4.78 12.92 -6.30
N GLU A 121 5.64 13.09 -5.30
CA GLU A 121 6.67 14.13 -5.29
C GLU A 121 8.00 13.54 -5.75
N ILE A 122 8.56 14.08 -6.83
CA ILE A 122 9.83 13.63 -7.38
C ILE A 122 10.89 14.74 -7.21
N SER A 123 11.99 14.40 -6.56
CA SER A 123 13.17 15.27 -6.39
C SER A 123 14.43 14.61 -6.94
N THR A 124 15.38 15.43 -7.38
CA THR A 124 16.71 15.01 -7.84
C THR A 124 17.78 15.54 -6.88
N ASN A 125 18.89 14.82 -6.72
CA ASN A 125 19.98 15.24 -5.82
C ASN A 125 20.92 16.29 -6.44
N LYS A 126 20.91 16.42 -7.77
CA LYS A 126 21.69 17.40 -8.53
C LYS A 126 20.74 18.29 -9.33
N ASP A 127 21.08 19.58 -9.41
CA ASP A 127 20.40 20.57 -10.24
C ASP A 127 21.21 20.81 -11.52
N ASN A 128 20.99 19.95 -12.52
CA ASN A 128 21.58 20.02 -13.85
C ASN A 128 20.45 20.06 -14.89
N ASP A 129 20.73 20.53 -16.10
CA ASP A 129 19.73 20.55 -17.19
C ASP A 129 19.22 19.14 -17.53
N GLU A 130 20.11 18.15 -17.49
CA GLU A 130 19.80 16.73 -17.68
C GLU A 130 18.92 16.17 -16.56
N SER A 131 19.19 16.50 -15.30
CA SER A 131 18.37 16.03 -14.17
C SER A 131 16.96 16.64 -14.21
N TYR A 132 16.84 17.88 -14.66
CA TYR A 132 15.55 18.51 -14.89
C TYR A 132 14.77 17.81 -16.02
N LYS A 133 15.40 17.53 -17.15
CA LYS A 133 14.79 16.78 -18.27
C LYS A 133 14.32 15.40 -17.84
N LEU A 134 15.18 14.63 -17.17
CA LEU A 134 14.84 13.29 -16.69
C LEU A 134 13.70 13.34 -15.67
N LYS A 135 13.71 14.31 -14.74
CA LYS A 135 12.62 14.53 -13.79
C LYS A 135 11.29 14.80 -14.50
N GLN A 136 11.27 15.65 -15.53
CA GLN A 136 10.04 15.93 -16.29
C GLN A 136 9.51 14.68 -17.02
N LEU A 137 10.40 13.88 -17.61
CA LEU A 137 10.03 12.61 -18.23
C LEU A 137 9.45 11.63 -17.20
N LEU A 138 10.08 11.53 -16.04
CA LEU A 138 9.63 10.66 -14.94
C LEU A 138 8.28 11.12 -14.38
N ILE A 139 8.05 12.43 -14.26
CA ILE A 139 6.74 12.97 -13.84
C ILE A 139 5.67 12.62 -14.88
N LYS A 140 5.97 12.73 -16.18
CA LYS A 140 4.99 12.51 -17.24
C LYS A 140 4.66 11.03 -17.45
N HIS A 141 5.66 10.15 -17.41
CA HIS A 141 5.49 8.73 -17.74
C HIS A 141 5.58 7.81 -16.51
N GLY A 142 6.46 8.11 -15.56
CA GLY A 142 6.67 7.30 -14.36
C GLY A 142 5.54 7.39 -13.35
N THR A 143 4.85 8.53 -13.24
CA THR A 143 3.72 8.68 -12.31
C THR A 143 2.59 7.69 -12.61
N SER A 144 2.25 7.47 -13.89
CA SER A 144 1.26 6.46 -14.29
C SER A 144 1.67 5.07 -13.79
N LEU A 145 2.92 4.67 -14.04
CA LEU A 145 3.42 3.35 -13.64
C LEU A 145 3.42 3.17 -12.11
N ILE A 146 3.74 4.24 -11.37
CA ILE A 146 3.72 4.23 -9.90
C ILE A 146 2.28 4.02 -9.42
N ARG A 147 1.32 4.73 -10.03
CA ARG A 147 -0.11 4.58 -9.72
C ARG A 147 -0.63 3.18 -10.03
N ASP A 148 -0.25 2.60 -11.18
CA ASP A 148 -0.56 1.21 -11.53
C ASP A 148 -0.02 0.22 -10.50
N THR A 149 1.20 0.45 -10.02
CA THR A 149 1.85 -0.39 -9.00
C THR A 149 1.11 -0.29 -7.65
N VAL A 150 0.68 0.91 -7.28
CA VAL A 150 -0.16 1.12 -6.10
C VAL A 150 -1.53 0.45 -6.26
N ALA A 151 -2.18 0.59 -7.42
CA ALA A 151 -3.46 -0.05 -7.70
C ALA A 151 -3.35 -1.57 -7.60
N LYS A 152 -2.24 -2.15 -8.06
CA LYS A 152 -1.92 -3.57 -7.88
C LYS A 152 -1.81 -3.96 -6.41
N TYR A 153 -1.11 -3.17 -5.60
CA TYR A 153 -1.05 -3.40 -4.15
C TYR A 153 -2.45 -3.37 -3.51
N ILE A 154 -3.29 -2.37 -3.84
CA ILE A 154 -4.66 -2.24 -3.30
C ILE A 154 -5.50 -3.46 -3.71
N LYS A 155 -5.36 -3.94 -4.94
CA LYS A 155 -6.05 -5.14 -5.40
C LYS A 155 -5.63 -6.37 -4.60
N GLU A 156 -4.33 -6.59 -4.43
CA GLU A 156 -3.79 -7.74 -3.69
C GLU A 156 -4.09 -7.68 -2.20
N LEU A 157 -4.26 -6.48 -1.62
CA LEU A 157 -4.71 -6.32 -0.24
C LEU A 157 -6.15 -6.82 -0.04
N ARG A 158 -6.97 -6.76 -1.11
CA ARG A 158 -8.38 -7.15 -1.10
C ARG A 158 -8.62 -8.64 -1.39
N GLU A 159 -7.60 -9.37 -1.85
CA GLU A 159 -7.61 -10.81 -2.17
C GLU A 159 -7.21 -11.69 -0.97
#